data_AF-A0A7X7RGA3-F1
#
_entry.id   AF-A0A7X7RGA3-F1
#
_cell.length_a   1.000
_cell.length_b   1.000
_cell.length_c   1.000
_cell.angle_alpha   90.00
_cell.angle_beta   90.00
_cell.angle_gamma   90.00
#
_symmetry.space_group_name_H-M   'P 1'
#
loop_
_entity.id
_entity.type
_entity.pdbx_description
1 polymer ?
#
loop_
_entity_poly.entity_id
_entity_poly.type
_entity_poly.pdbx_seq_one_letter_code
_entity_poly.pdbx_strand_id
1 'polypeptide(L)' 'FDGPERSDASASANVTAIYSGGEGEHRADKVLIEELRFFRQASEAAAVLLVTNDNALAGEAARLGARALAPTDLIPFLG' A
#
# COMPACT_ATOMS: atom_id res chain seq x y z
N PHE A 1 4.23 -3.92 -5.79
CA PHE A 1 5.00 -3.88 -7.05
C PHE A 1 4.10 -4.32 -8.18
N ASP A 2 4.28 -3.76 -9.37
CA ASP A 2 3.65 -4.35 -10.56
C ASP A 2 4.38 -5.61 -10.97
N GLY A 3 3.63 -6.67 -11.21
CA GLY A 3 4.14 -7.97 -11.63
C GLY A 3 3.18 -8.65 -12.61
N PRO A 4 3.65 -9.63 -13.38
CA PRO A 4 2.80 -10.41 -14.28
C PRO A 4 1.87 -11.35 -13.50
N GLU A 5 2.35 -11.90 -12.38
CA GLU A 5 1.61 -12.82 -11.53
C GLU A 5 1.44 -12.28 -10.11
N ARG A 6 0.29 -12.60 -9.50
CA ARG A 6 0.00 -12.23 -8.13
C ARG A 6 0.85 -13.09 -7.21
N SER A 7 1.67 -12.47 -6.38
CA SER A 7 2.49 -13.19 -5.40
C SER A 7 2.86 -12.31 -4.21
N ASP A 8 2.97 -12.95 -3.04
CA ASP A 8 3.37 -12.32 -1.80
C ASP A 8 4.66 -13.01 -1.33
N ALA A 9 5.70 -12.24 -1.03
CA ALA A 9 7.01 -12.74 -0.62
C ALA A 9 7.50 -11.98 0.61
N SER A 10 8.00 -12.69 1.62
CA SER A 10 8.72 -12.06 2.73
C SER A 10 10.10 -11.61 2.24
N ALA A 11 10.32 -10.31 2.17
CA ALA A 11 11.61 -9.73 1.81
C ALA A 11 12.55 -9.62 3.02
N SER A 12 11.98 -9.47 4.22
CA SER A 12 12.67 -9.53 5.50
C SER A 12 11.68 -9.92 6.62
N ALA A 13 12.16 -10.01 7.87
CA ALA A 13 11.33 -10.33 9.03
C ALA A 13 10.15 -9.37 9.26
N ASN A 14 10.21 -8.14 8.72
CA ASN A 14 9.22 -7.09 8.91
C ASN A 14 8.77 -6.43 7.60
N VAL A 15 9.15 -7.00 6.44
CA VAL A 15 8.80 -6.47 5.13
C VAL A 15 8.24 -7.58 4.25
N THR A 16 7.03 -7.36 3.76
CA THR A 16 6.38 -8.22 2.75
C THR A 16 6.33 -7.46 1.43
N ALA A 17 6.87 -8.07 0.38
CA ALA A 17 6.74 -7.61 -0.99
C ALA A 17 5.52 -8.28 -1.62
N ILE A 18 4.64 -7.46 -2.17
CA ILE A 18 3.42 -7.91 -2.82
C ILE A 18 3.49 -7.50 -4.29
N TYR A 19 3.34 -8.45 -5.22
CA TYR A 19 3.28 -8.23 -6.67
C TYR A 19 1.82 -8.26 -7.12
N SER A 20 1.39 -7.26 -7.90
CA SER A 20 -0.03 -7.06 -8.22
C SER A 20 -0.63 -8.17 -9.07
N GLY A 21 0.16 -8.71 -10.01
CA GLY A 21 -0.33 -9.69 -10.98
C GLY A 21 -1.36 -9.13 -11.94
N GLY A 22 -1.81 -9.98 -12.87
CA GLY A 22 -2.96 -9.68 -13.75
C GLY A 22 -2.65 -8.76 -14.92
N GLU A 23 -3.71 -8.33 -15.62
CA GLU A 23 -3.65 -7.53 -16.85
C GLU A 23 -4.44 -6.21 -16.70
N GLY A 24 -4.05 -5.17 -17.45
CA GLY A 24 -4.67 -3.84 -17.42
C GLY A 24 -3.95 -2.80 -16.55
N GLU A 25 -4.49 -1.57 -16.50
CA GLU A 25 -3.93 -0.44 -15.76
C GLU A 25 -4.33 -0.46 -14.27
N HIS A 26 -3.58 0.25 -13.42
CA HIS A 26 -3.88 0.47 -11.99
C HIS A 26 -3.98 -0.80 -11.13
N ARG A 27 -3.17 -1.83 -11.43
CA ARG A 27 -3.23 -3.12 -10.69
C ARG A 27 -2.62 -3.02 -9.31
N ALA A 28 -1.49 -2.33 -9.18
CA ALA A 28 -0.91 -2.02 -7.87
C ALA A 28 -1.90 -1.24 -6.98
N ASP A 29 -2.62 -0.27 -7.54
CA ASP A 29 -3.59 0.56 -6.81
C ASP A 29 -4.69 -0.30 -6.18
N LYS A 30 -5.28 -1.22 -6.96
CA LYS A 30 -6.31 -2.15 -6.46
C LYS A 30 -5.82 -2.97 -5.28
N VAL A 31 -4.63 -3.54 -5.41
CA VAL A 31 -4.00 -4.33 -4.34
C VAL A 31 -3.74 -3.48 -3.11
N LEU A 32 -3.23 -2.26 -3.27
CA LEU A 32 -3.01 -1.36 -2.14
C LEU A 32 -4.32 -1.06 -1.40
N ILE A 33 -5.41 -0.82 -2.12
CA ILE A 33 -6.73 -0.60 -1.52
C ILE A 33 -7.25 -1.84 -0.79
N GLU A 34 -7.05 -3.04 -1.34
CA GLU A 34 -7.41 -4.30 -0.69
C GLU A 34 -6.65 -4.50 0.63
N GLU A 35 -5.33 -4.28 0.63
CA GLU A 35 -4.49 -4.35 1.83
C GLU A 35 -4.92 -3.32 2.88
N LEU A 36 -5.21 -2.08 2.47
CA LEU A 36 -5.71 -1.05 3.39
C LEU A 36 -7.00 -1.49 4.07
N ARG A 37 -7.96 -2.07 3.31
CA ARG A 37 -9.21 -2.59 3.88
C ARG A 37 -8.94 -3.72 4.87
N PHE A 38 -8.05 -4.65 4.53
CA PHE A 38 -7.67 -5.75 5.41
C PHE A 38 -7.08 -5.24 6.73
N PHE A 39 -6.08 -4.34 6.69
CA PHE A 39 -5.45 -3.82 7.90
C PHE A 39 -6.41 -3.01 8.77
N ARG A 40 -7.31 -2.23 8.16
CA ARG A 40 -8.32 -1.47 8.90
C ARG A 40 -9.36 -2.38 9.58
N GLN A 41 -9.69 -3.52 8.98
CA GLN A 41 -10.54 -4.54 9.62
C GLN A 41 -9.81 -5.29 10.73
N ALA A 42 -8.53 -5.57 10.54
CA ALA A 42 -7.71 -6.30 11.52
C ALA A 42 -7.40 -5.46 12.78
N SER A 43 -7.33 -4.13 12.65
CA SER A 43 -7.10 -3.23 13.78
C SER A 43 -7.66 -1.83 13.53
N GLU A 44 -8.75 -1.49 14.22
CA GLU A 44 -9.33 -0.14 14.14
C GLU A 44 -8.42 0.94 14.74
N ALA A 45 -7.64 0.57 15.76
CA ALA A 45 -6.76 1.48 16.49
C ALA A 45 -5.39 1.70 15.82
N ALA A 46 -4.94 0.79 14.96
CA ALA A 46 -3.67 0.94 14.27
C ALA A 46 -3.75 2.06 13.21
N ALA A 47 -2.75 2.94 13.25
CA ALA A 47 -2.54 3.89 12.17
C ALA A 47 -2.00 3.15 10.95
N VAL A 48 -2.69 3.26 9.82
CA VAL A 48 -2.25 2.72 8.53
C VAL A 48 -1.73 3.87 7.68
N LEU A 49 -0.50 3.77 7.21
CA LEU A 49 0.15 4.78 6.36
C LEU A 49 0.23 4.26 4.93
N LEU A 50 -0.21 5.06 3.97
CA LEU A 50 0.03 4.81 2.55
C LEU A 50 1.05 5.82 2.03
N VAL A 51 2.15 5.32 1.46
CA VAL A 51 3.17 6.19 0.87
C VAL A 51 2.98 6.24 -0.64
N THR A 52 2.57 7.40 -1.16
CA THR A 52 2.29 7.58 -2.60
C THR A 52 2.36 9.06 -2.99
N ASN A 53 2.72 9.33 -4.25
CA ASN A 53 2.57 10.65 -4.88
C ASN A 53 1.32 10.74 -5.78
N ASP A 54 0.56 9.65 -5.91
CA ASP A 54 -0.70 9.65 -6.65
C ASP A 54 -1.82 10.26 -5.79
N ASN A 55 -2.32 11.42 -6.21
CA ASN A 55 -3.36 12.15 -5.48
C ASN A 55 -4.72 11.43 -5.48
N ALA A 56 -5.04 10.68 -6.53
CA ALA A 56 -6.30 9.92 -6.59
C ALA A 56 -6.27 8.77 -5.59
N LEU A 57 -5.17 8.02 -5.58
CA LEU A 57 -4.95 6.92 -4.64
C LEU A 57 -4.86 7.42 -3.19
N ALA A 58 -4.16 8.54 -2.95
CA ALA A 58 -4.10 9.17 -1.64
C ALA A 58 -5.50 9.59 -1.13
N GLY A 59 -6.32 10.16 -2.01
CA GLY A 59 -7.70 10.52 -1.68
C GLY A 59 -8.57 9.30 -1.37
N GLU A 60 -8.38 8.19 -2.08
CA GLU A 60 -9.07 6.94 -1.79
C GLU A 60 -8.64 6.31 -0.46
N ALA A 61 -7.34 6.27 -0.19
CA ALA A 61 -6.78 5.78 1.06
C ALA A 61 -7.29 6.59 2.27
N ALA A 62 -7.37 7.92 2.14
CA ALA A 62 -7.93 8.79 3.17
C ALA A 62 -9.39 8.47 3.50
N ARG A 63 -10.21 8.16 2.48
CA ARG A 63 -11.61 7.72 2.68
C ARG A 63 -11.72 6.38 3.42
N LEU A 64 -10.69 5.55 3.36
CA LEU A 64 -10.59 4.29 4.09
C LEU A 64 -9.97 4.43 5.49
N GLY A 65 -9.62 5.65 5.91
CA GLY A 65 -9.04 5.92 7.22
C GLY A 65 -7.53 5.72 7.31
N ALA A 66 -6.84 5.55 6.17
CA ALA A 66 -5.39 5.58 6.12
C ALA A 66 -4.88 7.02 5.99
N ARG A 67 -3.66 7.28 6.48
CA ARG A 67 -2.98 8.56 6.26
C ARG A 67 -2.02 8.42 5.08
N ALA A 68 -2.20 9.26 4.06
CA ALA A 68 -1.26 9.35 2.96
C ALA A 68 -0.01 10.15 3.34
N LEU A 69 1.15 9.73 2.86
CA LEU A 69 2.44 10.41 2.98
C LEU A 69 3.12 10.47 1.62
N ALA A 70 3.83 11.56 1.33
CA ALA A 70 4.66 11.61 0.14
C ALA A 70 5.88 10.70 0.36
N PRO A 71 6.44 10.05 -0.69
CA PRO A 71 7.67 9.27 -0.59
C PRO A 71 8.84 10.09 -0.02
N THR A 72 8.91 11.40 -0.30
CA THR A 72 9.93 12.29 0.26
C THR A 72 9.86 12.41 1.78
N ASP A 73 8.66 12.28 2.35
CA ASP A 73 8.45 12.35 3.80
C ASP A 73 8.88 11.04 4.49
N LEU A 74 8.96 9.94 3.75
CA LEU A 74 9.42 8.65 4.26
C LEU A 74 10.96 8.56 4.31
N ILE A 75 11.67 9.20 3.37
CA ILE A 75 13.14 9.11 3.24
C ILE A 75 13.90 9.28 4.57
N PRO A 76 13.58 10.26 5.43
CA PRO A 76 14.30 10.44 6.70
C PRO A 76 14.26 9.23 7.65
N PHE A 77 13.35 8.28 7.43
CA PHE A 77 13.18 7.09 8.26
C PHE A 77 13.86 5.83 7.69
N LEU A 78 14.42 5.89 6.47
CA LEU A 78 14.97 4.74 5.74
C LEU A 78 16.52 4.65 5.79
N GLY A 79 17.11 5.05 6.91
CA GLY A 79 18.57 5.16 7.11
C GLY A 79 19.39 3.95 6.69
#